data_AF-A0A841KD63-F1
#
_entry.id   AF-A0A841KD63-F1
#
_cell.length_a   1.000
_cell.length_b   1.000
_cell.length_c   1.000
_cell.angle_alpha   90.00
_cell.angle_beta   90.00
_cell.angle_gamma   90.00
#
_symmetry.space_group_name_H-M   'P 1'
#
loop_
_entity.id
_entity.type
_entity.pdbx_description
1 polymer ?
#
loop_
_entity_poly.entity_id
_entity_poly.type
_entity_poly.pdbx_seq_one_letter_code
_entity_poly.pdbx_strand_id
1 'polypeptide(L)'
;MTVFELLGVTPDADAATIKRAYASKLRETRPDDDPEGFQRLHEAYRLALRHRQSSVETVPTPMQPPEASHAPTPAPTQNAIAPAAVSPSIDADDETPIAPPAPQPPMFDPTALSREVVAHACDDDAEAFRRWLQQCEAFWSLRVKQAVGVTAMRALYRSEPPMPQANQDVFLEFFDLNTAQAGHDPLALSRLRQRMQIAWEMQPEHAPQLTDRLYRQSTTAKRREKVSAIVHSAIESLRRPFRRSSLLLQALRPYRCSAMRDFILGTSGGDPENMPTDIDRRPLKFWLDAGHRYRVSAARLQVFAARSVLAMTIALLVYGVGVLLNQPAFGFDPAVRHVGKLVVVCTTVLIALPWFWLAWQGLDQWQIQPEPLPVQWPWLCLIFIPLLSMAGVALSLLGVAAFGLPLLALACILALRRFLVRRRGGRAISTYWIRVAIWIIAVNYAARLASLHLLPILAPAAALIACTLWGVDLWQHRYALRVRNAA
;
A
#
# COMPACT_ATOMS: atom_id res chain seq x y z
N MET A 1 -28.14 47.33 -21.77
CA MET A 1 -26.96 46.97 -22.59
C MET A 1 -27.18 45.57 -23.11
N THR A 2 -27.22 45.41 -24.43
CA THR A 2 -27.38 44.10 -25.05
C THR A 2 -26.07 43.30 -24.96
N VAL A 3 -26.14 41.97 -24.95
CA VAL A 3 -24.98 41.07 -24.83
C VAL A 3 -23.93 41.36 -25.92
N PHE A 4 -24.39 41.74 -27.11
CA PHE A 4 -23.56 42.08 -28.27
C PHE A 4 -22.90 43.46 -28.16
N GLU A 5 -23.59 44.45 -27.56
CA GLU A 5 -22.99 45.75 -27.21
C GLU A 5 -21.86 45.62 -26.19
N LEU A 6 -21.99 44.73 -25.20
CA LEU A 6 -20.95 44.52 -24.19
C LEU A 6 -19.67 43.92 -24.80
N LEU A 7 -19.79 43.11 -25.85
CA LEU A 7 -18.67 42.55 -26.60
C LEU A 7 -18.18 43.46 -27.74
N GLY A 8 -18.95 44.48 -28.11
CA GLY A 8 -18.64 45.40 -29.23
C GLY A 8 -18.81 44.75 -30.61
N VAL A 9 -19.70 43.77 -30.73
CA VAL A 9 -19.96 43.02 -31.97
C VAL A 9 -21.40 43.21 -32.44
N THR A 10 -21.66 43.04 -33.73
CA THR A 10 -23.03 43.04 -34.26
C THR A 10 -23.76 41.74 -33.88
N PRO A 11 -25.11 41.77 -33.73
CA PRO A 11 -25.91 40.57 -33.43
C PRO A 11 -25.72 39.41 -34.43
N ASP A 12 -25.24 39.71 -35.64
CA ASP A 12 -24.97 38.79 -36.76
C ASP A 12 -23.47 38.41 -36.95
N ALA A 13 -22.56 38.83 -36.06
CA ALA A 13 -21.14 38.43 -36.06
C ALA A 13 -20.88 36.91 -35.89
N ASP A 14 -20.10 36.29 -36.76
CA ASP A 14 -19.77 34.86 -36.73
C ASP A 14 -18.98 34.43 -35.47
N ALA A 15 -18.94 33.11 -35.20
CA ALA A 15 -18.30 32.57 -34.01
C ALA A 15 -16.80 32.90 -33.90
N ALA A 16 -16.11 33.10 -35.04
CA ALA A 16 -14.73 33.53 -35.06
C ALA A 16 -14.59 35.02 -34.65
N THR A 17 -15.50 35.89 -35.09
CA THR A 17 -15.51 37.32 -34.69
C THR A 17 -15.88 37.49 -33.22
N ILE A 18 -16.82 36.72 -32.68
CA ILE A 18 -17.16 36.74 -31.24
C ILE A 18 -15.96 36.35 -30.37
N LYS A 19 -15.19 35.33 -30.78
CA LYS A 19 -13.97 34.89 -30.07
C LYS A 19 -12.85 35.93 -30.15
N ARG A 20 -12.67 36.58 -31.30
CA ARG A 20 -11.67 37.64 -31.48
C ARG A 20 -11.99 38.87 -30.63
N ALA A 21 -13.25 39.29 -30.59
CA ALA A 21 -13.70 40.42 -29.76
C ALA A 21 -13.52 40.13 -28.25
N TYR A 22 -13.85 38.92 -27.81
CA TYR A 22 -13.59 38.48 -26.44
C TYR A 22 -12.10 38.50 -26.09
N ALA A 23 -11.23 37.99 -26.98
CA ALA A 23 -9.78 38.00 -26.76
C ALA A 23 -9.18 39.42 -26.71
N SER A 24 -9.74 40.36 -27.47
CA SER A 24 -9.33 41.77 -27.42
C SER A 24 -9.71 42.40 -26.08
N LYS A 25 -10.96 42.24 -25.63
CA LYS A 25 -11.42 42.81 -24.35
C LYS A 25 -10.81 42.14 -23.13
N LEU A 26 -10.49 40.85 -23.21
CA LEU A 26 -9.80 40.12 -22.14
C LEU A 26 -8.38 40.64 -21.88
N ARG A 27 -7.73 41.25 -22.89
CA ARG A 27 -6.42 41.89 -22.70
C ARG A 27 -6.51 43.21 -21.92
N GLU A 28 -7.66 43.88 -21.98
CA GLU A 28 -7.93 45.13 -21.28
C GLU A 28 -8.49 44.87 -19.87
N THR A 29 -9.32 43.84 -19.69
CA THR A 29 -9.88 43.45 -18.39
C THR A 29 -9.04 42.33 -17.76
N ARG A 30 -7.95 42.70 -17.08
CA ARG A 30 -7.16 41.73 -16.30
C ARG A 30 -7.97 41.21 -15.11
N PRO A 31 -8.04 39.88 -14.90
CA PRO A 31 -8.82 39.29 -13.80
C PRO A 31 -8.39 39.73 -12.39
N ASP A 32 -7.14 40.18 -12.24
CA ASP A 32 -6.58 40.63 -10.97
C ASP A 32 -6.98 42.07 -10.60
N ASP A 33 -7.37 42.89 -11.59
CA ASP A 33 -7.71 44.31 -11.41
C ASP A 33 -9.22 44.57 -11.34
N ASP A 34 -10.05 43.77 -12.05
CA ASP A 34 -11.52 43.87 -12.01
C ASP A 34 -12.20 42.49 -12.17
N PRO A 35 -12.43 41.77 -11.06
CA PRO A 35 -13.05 40.43 -11.10
C PRO A 35 -14.53 40.47 -11.52
N GLU A 36 -15.26 41.55 -11.22
CA GLU A 36 -16.67 41.70 -11.60
C GLU A 36 -16.82 42.08 -13.08
N GLY A 37 -15.89 42.87 -13.63
CA GLY A 37 -15.79 43.16 -15.06
C GLY A 37 -15.48 41.92 -15.89
N PHE A 38 -14.56 41.07 -15.41
CA PHE A 38 -14.24 39.80 -16.06
C PHE A 38 -15.44 38.84 -16.10
N GLN A 39 -16.18 38.70 -14.99
CA GLN A 39 -17.37 37.84 -14.94
C GLN A 39 -18.44 38.31 -15.94
N ARG A 40 -18.74 39.61 -15.98
CA ARG A 40 -19.71 40.18 -16.93
C ARG A 40 -19.30 39.98 -18.39
N LEU A 41 -18.00 40.13 -18.70
CA LEU A 41 -17.47 39.88 -20.05
C LEU A 41 -17.58 38.40 -20.43
N HIS A 42 -17.28 37.50 -19.50
CA HIS A 42 -17.33 36.06 -19.73
C HIS A 42 -18.78 35.55 -19.90
N GLU A 43 -19.72 36.05 -19.11
CA GLU A 43 -21.14 35.74 -19.25
C GLU A 43 -21.69 36.22 -20.59
N ALA A 44 -21.34 37.43 -21.02
CA ALA A 44 -21.74 37.95 -22.32
C ALA A 44 -21.20 37.08 -23.48
N TYR A 45 -19.94 36.65 -23.41
CA TYR A 45 -19.35 35.73 -24.39
C TYR A 45 -20.12 34.40 -24.49
N ARG A 46 -20.45 33.80 -23.34
CA ARG A 46 -21.22 32.54 -23.30
C ARG A 46 -22.64 32.70 -23.87
N LEU A 47 -23.30 33.81 -23.56
CA LEU A 47 -24.64 34.10 -24.06
C LEU A 47 -24.63 34.37 -25.57
N ALA A 48 -23.63 35.07 -26.11
CA ALA A 48 -23.49 35.32 -27.55
C ALA A 48 -23.27 34.03 -28.35
N LEU A 49 -22.44 33.10 -27.84
CA LEU A 49 -22.24 31.80 -28.49
C LEU A 49 -23.49 30.92 -28.43
N ARG A 50 -24.23 30.94 -27.32
CA ARG A 50 -25.49 30.20 -27.19
C ARG A 50 -26.57 30.74 -28.13
N HIS A 51 -26.69 32.07 -28.22
CA HIS A 51 -27.64 32.70 -29.15
C HIS A 51 -27.34 32.30 -30.60
N ARG A 52 -26.07 32.17 -30.96
CA ARG A 52 -25.67 31.67 -32.28
C ARG A 52 -26.00 30.20 -32.52
N GLN A 53 -25.78 29.35 -31.54
CA GLN A 53 -26.15 27.95 -31.63
C GLN A 53 -27.65 27.80 -31.81
N SER A 54 -28.47 28.59 -31.09
CA SER A 54 -29.93 28.57 -31.25
C SER A 54 -30.43 29.15 -32.58
N SER A 55 -29.75 30.15 -33.16
CA SER A 55 -30.14 30.72 -34.47
C SER A 55 -29.79 29.81 -35.65
N VAL A 56 -28.84 28.89 -35.48
CA VAL A 56 -28.46 27.90 -36.50
C VAL A 56 -29.34 26.64 -36.42
N GLU A 57 -30.06 26.44 -35.32
CA GLU A 57 -30.88 25.25 -35.04
C GLU A 57 -32.36 25.42 -35.45
N THR A 58 -32.59 25.95 -36.65
CA THR A 58 -33.91 25.93 -37.34
C THR A 58 -33.85 25.12 -38.64
N VAL A 59 -33.36 23.88 -38.55
CA VAL A 59 -33.63 22.78 -39.50
C VAL A 59 -33.68 21.50 -38.64
N PRO A 60 -34.73 20.65 -38.73
CA PRO A 60 -35.16 19.83 -37.60
C PRO A 60 -34.25 18.64 -37.32
N THR A 61 -33.92 18.45 -36.04
CA THR A 61 -33.47 17.16 -35.50
C THR A 61 -34.67 16.41 -34.92
N PRO A 62 -34.87 15.11 -35.22
CA PRO A 62 -35.63 14.24 -34.33
C PRO A 62 -34.68 13.64 -33.29
N MET A 63 -34.84 14.05 -32.03
CA MET A 63 -34.36 13.30 -30.87
C MET A 63 -35.60 12.66 -30.22
N GLN A 64 -35.62 11.34 -30.13
CA GLN A 64 -36.65 10.57 -29.41
C GLN A 64 -36.06 10.04 -28.08
N PRO A 65 -36.73 10.26 -26.94
CA PRO A 65 -36.68 9.43 -25.72
C PRO A 65 -38.08 8.83 -25.39
N PRO A 66 -38.31 7.97 -24.36
CA PRO A 66 -37.44 7.08 -23.54
C PRO A 66 -37.98 5.62 -23.33
N GLU A 67 -37.14 4.77 -22.71
CA GLU A 67 -37.44 3.67 -21.74
C GLU A 67 -38.20 2.35 -22.05
N ALA A 68 -37.68 1.29 -21.40
CA ALA A 68 -38.32 0.07 -20.84
C ALA A 68 -38.37 -1.29 -21.61
N SER A 69 -37.38 -2.14 -21.27
CA SER A 69 -37.48 -3.53 -20.72
C SER A 69 -38.34 -4.63 -21.41
N HIS A 70 -37.69 -5.67 -21.95
CA HIS A 70 -37.78 -7.10 -21.54
C HIS A 70 -37.07 -8.04 -22.55
N ALA A 71 -36.39 -9.08 -22.03
CA ALA A 71 -35.64 -10.14 -22.73
C ALA A 71 -36.58 -11.21 -23.37
N PRO A 72 -36.13 -12.37 -23.95
CA PRO A 72 -34.78 -12.85 -24.32
C PRO A 72 -34.68 -13.47 -25.75
N THR A 73 -33.45 -13.85 -26.14
CA THR A 73 -33.04 -14.59 -27.37
C THR A 73 -33.61 -16.02 -27.46
N PRO A 74 -33.75 -16.59 -28.68
CA PRO A 74 -32.85 -17.69 -29.07
C PRO A 74 -32.38 -17.66 -30.55
N ALA A 75 -31.21 -18.27 -30.81
CA ALA A 75 -30.66 -18.66 -32.13
C ALA A 75 -31.29 -20.01 -32.62
N PRO A 76 -30.81 -20.77 -33.65
CA PRO A 76 -29.80 -20.58 -34.73
C PRO A 76 -30.23 -21.15 -36.13
N THR A 77 -29.27 -21.42 -37.06
CA THR A 77 -29.25 -22.38 -38.22
C THR A 77 -29.12 -21.71 -39.60
N GLN A 78 -27.95 -21.61 -40.26
CA GLN A 78 -27.10 -22.58 -41.01
C GLN A 78 -27.38 -22.70 -42.53
N ASN A 79 -26.30 -22.96 -43.27
CA ASN A 79 -26.12 -23.38 -44.68
C ASN A 79 -25.95 -22.24 -45.71
N ALA A 80 -24.74 -21.93 -46.21
CA ALA A 80 -23.80 -22.72 -47.04
C ALA A 80 -24.28 -22.88 -48.50
N ILE A 81 -23.49 -22.38 -49.45
CA ILE A 81 -23.03 -23.00 -50.73
C ILE A 81 -22.26 -21.92 -51.53
N ALA A 82 -20.96 -22.16 -51.75
CA ALA A 82 -20.17 -21.69 -52.91
C ALA A 82 -20.26 -22.81 -53.99
N PRO A 83 -19.98 -22.64 -55.31
CA PRO A 83 -18.79 -21.93 -55.82
C PRO A 83 -18.84 -21.35 -57.28
N ALA A 84 -17.71 -20.74 -57.65
CA ALA A 84 -17.06 -20.68 -58.99
C ALA A 84 -17.75 -19.98 -60.18
N ALA A 85 -17.10 -18.95 -60.74
CA ALA A 85 -16.31 -19.07 -61.98
C ALA A 85 -16.03 -17.69 -62.66
N VAL A 86 -14.74 -17.41 -62.89
CA VAL A 86 -14.13 -16.95 -64.16
C VAL A 86 -14.54 -15.55 -64.73
N SER A 87 -13.63 -14.57 -64.60
CA SER A 87 -13.43 -13.40 -65.51
C SER A 87 -13.04 -13.88 -66.92
N PRO A 88 -12.95 -13.08 -68.02
CA PRO A 88 -12.88 -11.60 -68.12
C PRO A 88 -13.59 -10.98 -69.37
N SER A 89 -13.67 -9.65 -69.49
CA SER A 89 -13.29 -8.89 -70.70
C SER A 89 -13.38 -7.38 -70.46
N ILE A 90 -12.40 -6.67 -71.03
CA ILE A 90 -12.13 -5.23 -71.01
C ILE A 90 -12.78 -4.61 -72.25
N ASP A 91 -13.24 -3.36 -72.17
CA ASP A 91 -13.11 -2.28 -73.18
C ASP A 91 -13.65 -0.97 -72.55
N ALA A 92 -12.77 0.01 -72.28
CA ALA A 92 -12.54 1.24 -73.09
C ALA A 92 -13.59 2.33 -72.75
N ASP A 93 -13.32 3.59 -72.38
CA ASP A 93 -12.15 4.46 -72.37
C ASP A 93 -12.45 5.58 -71.34
N ASP A 94 -11.49 5.94 -70.48
CA ASP A 94 -11.35 7.34 -70.01
C ASP A 94 -9.91 7.56 -69.48
N GLU A 95 -9.04 8.03 -70.37
CA GLU A 95 -7.68 8.46 -70.06
C GLU A 95 -7.70 9.79 -69.29
N THR A 96 -7.79 9.71 -67.97
CA THR A 96 -7.15 10.72 -67.12
C THR A 96 -5.74 10.24 -66.76
N PRO A 97 -4.67 11.02 -67.01
CA PRO A 97 -3.32 10.63 -66.64
C PRO A 97 -3.22 10.41 -65.13
N ILE A 98 -3.13 9.14 -64.72
CA ILE A 98 -2.75 8.76 -63.36
C ILE A 98 -1.30 9.20 -63.19
N ALA A 99 -1.09 10.32 -62.51
CA ALA A 99 0.22 10.70 -62.01
C ALA A 99 0.81 9.49 -61.25
N PRO A 100 2.08 9.11 -61.48
CA PRO A 100 2.66 7.96 -60.81
C PRO A 100 2.47 8.11 -59.30
N PRO A 101 2.09 7.02 -58.57
CA PRO A 101 1.92 7.10 -57.14
C PRO A 101 3.23 7.62 -56.56
N ALA A 102 3.15 8.79 -55.91
CA ALA A 102 4.30 9.36 -55.21
C ALA A 102 4.91 8.25 -54.34
N PRO A 103 6.25 8.09 -54.33
CA PRO A 103 6.89 7.06 -53.53
C PRO A 103 6.35 7.15 -52.10
N GLN A 104 5.63 6.11 -51.67
CA GLN A 104 5.17 6.02 -50.30
C GLN A 104 6.43 6.13 -49.43
N PRO A 105 6.50 7.09 -48.49
CA PRO A 105 7.66 7.21 -47.63
C PRO A 105 7.93 5.86 -46.96
N PRO A 106 9.20 5.50 -46.71
CA PRO A 106 9.55 4.20 -46.15
C PRO A 106 8.66 3.96 -44.92
N MET A 107 7.92 2.85 -44.95
CA MET A 107 7.00 2.48 -43.89
C MET A 107 7.81 2.22 -42.63
N PHE A 108 8.00 3.28 -41.84
CA PHE A 108 8.77 3.21 -40.61
C PHE A 108 7.98 2.37 -39.61
N ASP A 109 8.53 1.25 -39.12
CA ASP A 109 7.88 0.43 -38.11
C ASP A 109 8.02 1.11 -36.74
N PRO A 110 6.96 1.75 -36.21
CA PRO A 110 7.04 2.43 -34.91
C PRO A 110 7.29 1.44 -33.77
N THR A 111 6.96 0.16 -33.96
CA THR A 111 7.10 -0.87 -32.93
C THR A 111 8.55 -1.29 -32.78
N ALA A 112 9.27 -1.52 -33.89
CA ALA A 112 10.71 -1.80 -33.86
C ALA A 112 11.49 -0.66 -33.21
N LEU A 113 11.26 0.59 -33.67
CA LEU A 113 11.95 1.75 -33.11
C LEU A 113 11.60 1.97 -31.64
N SER A 114 10.35 1.72 -31.22
CA SER A 114 9.99 1.80 -29.79
C SER A 114 10.76 0.80 -28.92
N ARG A 115 11.08 -0.39 -29.43
CA ARG A 115 11.89 -1.38 -28.69
C ARG A 115 13.34 -0.92 -28.57
N GLU A 116 13.90 -0.34 -29.62
CA GLU A 116 15.26 0.24 -29.60
C GLU A 116 15.34 1.40 -28.61
N VAL A 117 14.37 2.32 -28.63
CA VAL A 117 14.28 3.41 -27.64
C VAL A 117 14.26 2.88 -26.22
N VAL A 118 13.45 1.85 -25.93
CA VAL A 118 13.37 1.27 -24.59
C VAL A 118 14.67 0.55 -24.22
N ALA A 119 15.33 -0.13 -25.15
CA ALA A 119 16.62 -0.78 -24.90
C ALA A 119 17.70 0.24 -24.52
N HIS A 120 17.91 1.28 -25.34
CA HIS A 120 18.84 2.37 -25.04
C HIS A 120 18.50 3.08 -23.72
N ALA A 121 17.20 3.27 -23.43
CA ALA A 121 16.78 3.87 -22.17
C ALA A 121 17.10 2.99 -20.94
N CYS A 122 17.26 1.68 -21.08
CA CYS A 122 17.61 0.78 -19.98
C CYS A 122 19.13 0.61 -19.82
N ASP A 123 19.87 0.59 -20.92
CA ASP A 123 21.29 0.21 -20.93
C ASP A 123 22.26 1.42 -20.90
N ASP A 124 21.87 2.56 -21.47
CA ASP A 124 22.76 3.73 -21.58
C ASP A 124 22.63 4.70 -20.39
N ASP A 125 23.65 5.53 -20.19
CA ASP A 125 23.55 6.70 -19.31
C ASP A 125 22.61 7.76 -19.90
N ALA A 126 21.96 8.56 -19.04
CA ALA A 126 20.96 9.56 -19.43
C ALA A 126 21.45 10.53 -20.53
N GLU A 127 22.72 10.95 -20.47
CA GLU A 127 23.29 11.85 -21.47
C GLU A 127 23.57 11.16 -22.80
N ALA A 128 24.02 9.89 -22.77
CA ALA A 128 24.24 9.10 -23.97
C ALA A 128 22.91 8.79 -24.66
N PHE A 129 21.91 8.38 -23.88
CA PHE A 129 20.54 8.18 -24.35
C PHE A 129 19.95 9.45 -24.97
N ARG A 130 20.11 10.60 -24.31
CA ARG A 130 19.67 11.90 -24.85
C ARG A 130 20.36 12.23 -26.18
N ARG A 131 21.67 12.02 -26.27
CA ARG A 131 22.45 12.27 -27.51
C ARG A 131 21.97 11.36 -28.65
N TRP A 132 21.76 10.08 -28.36
CA TRP A 132 21.23 9.13 -29.35
C TRP A 132 19.86 9.55 -29.87
N LEU A 133 18.90 9.88 -28.98
CA LEU A 133 17.57 10.37 -29.38
C LEU A 133 17.61 11.60 -30.29
N GLN A 134 18.56 12.51 -30.06
CA GLN A 134 18.72 13.73 -30.88
C GLN A 134 19.32 13.44 -32.26
N GLN A 135 20.13 12.40 -32.39
CA GLN A 135 20.81 12.01 -33.63
C GLN A 135 19.93 11.12 -34.54
N CYS A 136 18.91 10.47 -33.98
CA CYS A 136 17.98 9.65 -34.76
C CYS A 136 17.13 10.50 -35.72
N GLU A 137 17.45 10.44 -37.01
CA GLU A 137 16.73 11.15 -38.09
C GLU A 137 15.23 10.83 -38.14
N ALA A 138 14.84 9.62 -37.73
CA ALA A 138 13.44 9.19 -37.66
C ALA A 138 12.55 10.11 -36.80
N PHE A 139 13.12 10.76 -35.76
CA PHE A 139 12.39 11.65 -34.87
C PHE A 139 12.26 13.09 -35.39
N TRP A 140 12.86 13.42 -36.54
CA TRP A 140 12.62 14.71 -37.20
C TRP A 140 11.17 14.82 -37.71
N SER A 141 10.52 13.68 -37.98
CA SER A 141 9.09 13.63 -38.24
C SER A 141 8.30 13.65 -36.94
N LEU A 142 7.54 14.73 -36.71
CA LEU A 142 6.67 14.88 -35.53
C LEU A 142 5.68 13.71 -35.39
N ARG A 143 5.13 13.22 -36.51
CA ARG A 143 4.18 12.10 -36.53
C ARG A 143 4.84 10.80 -36.07
N VAL A 144 6.06 10.51 -36.54
CA VAL A 144 6.81 9.32 -36.11
C VAL A 144 7.18 9.43 -34.64
N LYS A 145 7.67 10.60 -34.21
CA LYS A 145 8.01 10.87 -32.80
C LYS A 145 6.82 10.62 -31.86
N GLN A 146 5.63 11.14 -32.19
CA GLN A 146 4.42 10.90 -31.39
C GLN A 146 3.99 9.42 -31.40
N ALA A 147 3.99 8.77 -32.58
CA ALA A 147 3.60 7.37 -32.70
C ALA A 147 4.54 6.43 -31.92
N VAL A 148 5.85 6.68 -31.97
CA VAL A 148 6.85 5.94 -31.21
C VAL A 148 6.72 6.22 -29.72
N GLY A 149 6.54 7.47 -29.31
CA GLY A 149 6.34 7.83 -27.89
C GLY A 149 5.17 7.10 -27.25
N VAL A 150 4.01 7.06 -27.91
CA VAL A 150 2.82 6.32 -27.44
C VAL A 150 3.06 4.81 -27.40
N THR A 151 3.74 4.26 -28.41
CA THR A 151 4.00 2.82 -28.51
C THR A 151 5.03 2.37 -27.46
N ALA A 152 6.09 3.16 -27.28
CA ALA A 152 7.10 2.95 -26.24
C ALA A 152 6.50 3.08 -24.84
N MET A 153 5.65 4.08 -24.59
CA MET A 153 4.96 4.22 -23.31
C MET A 153 4.09 3.00 -23.01
N ARG A 154 3.35 2.49 -24.00
CA ARG A 154 2.57 1.24 -23.85
C ARG A 154 3.46 0.04 -23.59
N ALA A 155 4.64 -0.02 -24.18
CA ALA A 155 5.64 -1.05 -23.88
C ALA A 155 6.12 -0.94 -22.43
N LEU A 156 6.45 0.26 -21.93
CA LEU A 156 6.86 0.48 -20.54
C LEU A 156 5.78 0.04 -19.54
N TYR A 157 4.50 0.35 -19.79
CA TYR A 157 3.40 -0.13 -18.94
C TYR A 157 3.20 -1.67 -18.98
N ARG A 158 3.66 -2.34 -20.03
CA ARG A 158 3.54 -3.80 -20.17
C ARG A 158 4.72 -4.54 -19.57
N SER A 159 5.95 -4.08 -19.79
CA SER A 159 7.16 -4.76 -19.36
C SER A 159 7.76 -4.22 -18.05
N GLU A 160 7.42 -3.00 -17.65
CA GLU A 160 7.96 -2.29 -16.48
C GLU A 160 9.49 -2.49 -16.31
N PRO A 161 10.30 -2.22 -17.35
CA PRO A 161 11.70 -2.59 -17.34
C PRO A 161 12.47 -1.78 -16.29
N PRO A 162 13.56 -2.34 -15.74
CA PRO A 162 14.41 -1.61 -14.81
C PRO A 162 15.06 -0.42 -15.53
N MET A 163 14.67 0.79 -15.15
CA MET A 163 15.14 2.02 -15.79
C MET A 163 15.41 3.09 -14.72
N PRO A 164 16.59 3.75 -14.73
CA PRO A 164 16.91 4.79 -13.77
C PRO A 164 16.08 6.05 -14.00
N GLN A 165 15.80 6.80 -12.93
CA GLN A 165 14.94 7.98 -12.96
C GLN A 165 15.41 9.04 -13.96
N ALA A 166 16.73 9.22 -14.10
CA ALA A 166 17.29 10.17 -15.07
C ALA A 166 16.91 9.83 -16.53
N ASN A 167 16.93 8.55 -16.91
CA ASN A 167 16.56 8.10 -18.25
C ASN A 167 15.05 8.21 -18.46
N GLN A 168 14.26 7.95 -17.41
CA GLN A 168 12.81 8.16 -17.44
C GLN A 168 12.47 9.64 -17.70
N ASP A 169 13.19 10.57 -17.04
CA ASP A 169 12.99 12.01 -17.23
C ASP A 169 13.34 12.42 -18.67
N VAL A 170 14.47 11.95 -19.22
CA VAL A 170 14.85 12.17 -20.62
C VAL A 170 13.79 11.65 -21.58
N PHE A 171 13.28 10.44 -21.35
CA PHE A 171 12.24 9.83 -22.18
C PHE A 171 10.95 10.67 -22.17
N LEU A 172 10.46 11.02 -20.98
CA LEU A 172 9.21 11.78 -20.84
C LEU A 172 9.34 13.21 -21.38
N GLU A 173 10.49 13.85 -21.18
CA GLU A 173 10.78 15.18 -21.71
C GLU A 173 10.88 15.15 -23.25
N PHE A 174 11.63 14.20 -23.81
CA PHE A 174 11.83 14.13 -25.26
C PHE A 174 10.53 13.91 -26.02
N PHE A 175 9.66 13.01 -25.55
CA PHE A 175 8.38 12.69 -26.20
C PHE A 175 7.22 13.60 -25.76
N ASP A 176 7.46 14.61 -24.93
CA ASP A 176 6.44 15.52 -24.36
C ASP A 176 5.30 14.77 -23.64
N LEU A 177 5.66 13.71 -22.91
CA LEU A 177 4.73 12.84 -22.18
C LEU A 177 4.58 13.24 -20.70
N ASN A 178 5.26 14.31 -20.27
CA ASN A 178 5.19 14.82 -18.91
C ASN A 178 4.09 15.88 -18.71
N THR A 179 3.38 16.27 -19.78
CA THR A 179 2.32 17.26 -19.73
C THR A 179 0.96 16.61 -19.44
N ALA A 180 0.08 17.33 -18.74
CA ALA A 180 -1.28 16.85 -18.43
C ALA A 180 -2.13 16.59 -19.70
N GLN A 181 -1.71 17.12 -20.85
CA GLN A 181 -2.37 16.97 -22.14
C GLN A 181 -2.01 15.65 -22.85
N ALA A 182 -1.02 14.89 -22.35
CA ALA A 182 -0.57 13.64 -22.95
C ALA A 182 -1.59 12.48 -22.82
N GLY A 183 -2.70 12.67 -22.10
CA GLY A 183 -3.80 11.70 -22.03
C GLY A 183 -3.51 10.46 -21.18
N HIS A 184 -2.53 10.52 -20.28
CA HIS A 184 -2.21 9.47 -19.33
C HIS A 184 -2.61 9.87 -17.91
N ASP A 185 -2.98 8.89 -17.07
CA ASP A 185 -3.23 9.12 -15.65
C ASP A 185 -1.91 9.49 -14.93
N PRO A 186 -1.80 10.68 -14.33
CA PRO A 186 -0.60 11.11 -13.61
C PRO A 186 -0.20 10.16 -12.47
N LEU A 187 -1.19 9.55 -11.81
CA LEU A 187 -0.93 8.60 -10.72
C LEU A 187 -0.35 7.29 -11.28
N ALA A 188 -0.94 6.74 -12.34
CA ALA A 188 -0.40 5.56 -13.02
C ALA A 188 1.04 5.78 -13.50
N LEU A 189 1.34 6.97 -14.06
CA LEU A 189 2.69 7.32 -14.48
C LEU A 189 3.66 7.38 -13.29
N SER A 190 3.28 8.03 -12.18
CA SER A 190 4.11 8.09 -10.98
C SER A 190 4.43 6.68 -10.43
N ARG A 191 3.45 5.78 -10.43
CA ARG A 191 3.62 4.38 -10.00
C ARG A 191 4.54 3.60 -10.93
N LEU A 192 4.36 3.73 -12.25
CA LEU A 192 5.23 3.12 -13.25
C LEU A 192 6.68 3.57 -13.06
N ARG A 193 6.90 4.88 -12.97
CA ARG A 193 8.23 5.48 -12.74
C ARG A 193 8.89 4.93 -11.48
N GLN A 194 8.14 4.88 -10.39
CA GLN A 194 8.63 4.34 -9.12
C GLN A 194 8.97 2.85 -9.22
N ARG A 195 8.13 2.03 -9.88
CA ARG A 195 8.38 0.60 -10.07
C ARG A 195 9.64 0.35 -10.90
N MET A 196 9.81 1.03 -12.03
CA MET A 196 11.00 0.91 -12.89
C MET A 196 12.27 1.33 -12.13
N GLN A 197 12.20 2.41 -11.34
CA GLN A 197 13.32 2.85 -10.51
C GLN A 197 13.68 1.82 -9.43
N ILE A 198 12.68 1.25 -8.74
CA ILE A 198 12.93 0.22 -7.72
C ILE A 198 13.49 -1.04 -8.37
N ALA A 199 12.96 -1.46 -9.52
CA ALA A 199 13.44 -2.63 -10.25
C ALA A 199 14.93 -2.48 -10.65
N TRP A 200 15.31 -1.28 -11.10
CA TRP A 200 16.70 -0.92 -11.40
C TRP A 200 17.59 -0.95 -10.15
N GLU A 201 17.18 -0.30 -9.07
CA GLU A 201 17.90 -0.28 -7.79
C GLU A 201 18.06 -1.66 -7.13
N MET A 202 17.15 -2.59 -7.41
CA MET A 202 17.20 -3.97 -6.91
C MET A 202 18.18 -4.86 -7.68
N GLN A 203 18.73 -4.40 -8.80
CA GLN A 203 19.81 -5.11 -9.48
C GLN A 203 21.06 -5.16 -8.59
N PRO A 204 21.83 -6.27 -8.63
CA PRO A 204 23.00 -6.44 -7.76
C PRO A 204 24.05 -5.33 -7.96
N GLU A 205 24.17 -4.80 -9.17
CA GLU A 205 25.08 -3.71 -9.53
C GLU A 205 24.70 -2.37 -8.86
N HIS A 206 23.40 -2.12 -8.68
CA HIS A 206 22.86 -0.86 -8.15
C HIS A 206 22.38 -0.95 -6.69
N ALA A 207 22.48 -2.13 -6.05
CA ALA A 207 22.14 -2.35 -4.65
C ALA A 207 22.84 -1.38 -3.65
N PRO A 208 24.08 -0.90 -3.88
CA PRO A 208 24.68 0.14 -3.04
C PRO A 208 23.88 1.46 -3.06
N GLN A 209 23.32 1.86 -4.20
CA GLN A 209 22.54 3.08 -4.32
C GLN A 209 21.21 2.97 -3.57
N LEU A 210 20.58 1.80 -3.61
CA LEU A 210 19.40 1.51 -2.78
C LEU A 210 19.72 1.63 -1.29
N THR A 211 20.87 1.11 -0.88
CA THR A 211 21.34 1.18 0.50
C THR A 211 21.51 2.63 0.95
N ASP A 212 22.16 3.45 0.14
CA ASP A 212 22.36 4.87 0.42
C ASP A 212 21.02 5.63 0.45
N ARG A 213 20.08 5.31 -0.45
CA ARG A 213 18.75 5.92 -0.49
C ARG A 213 17.94 5.63 0.78
N LEU A 214 17.90 4.37 1.20
CA LEU A 214 17.14 3.92 2.37
C LEU A 214 17.75 4.39 3.70
N TYR A 215 19.08 4.60 3.73
CA TYR A 215 19.81 4.87 4.97
C TYR A 215 20.68 6.12 4.88
N ARG A 216 20.17 7.18 4.22
CA ARG A 216 20.79 8.51 4.08
C ARG A 216 21.40 9.11 5.36
N GLN A 217 21.06 8.60 6.54
CA GLN A 217 21.54 9.07 7.85
C GLN A 217 22.56 8.13 8.56
N SER A 218 23.01 7.04 7.95
CA SER A 218 24.03 6.18 8.58
C SER A 218 25.43 6.80 8.48
N THR A 219 25.88 7.44 9.57
CA THR A 219 27.16 8.15 9.63
C THR A 219 28.38 7.23 9.80
N THR A 220 28.19 5.98 10.25
CA THR A 220 29.31 5.06 10.55
C THR A 220 29.46 3.95 9.51
N ALA A 221 30.68 3.72 9.01
CA ALA A 221 30.99 2.70 8.01
C ALA A 221 30.52 1.29 8.41
N LYS A 222 30.73 0.90 9.67
CA LYS A 222 30.30 -0.40 10.22
C LYS A 222 28.77 -0.58 10.22
N ARG A 223 28.01 0.51 10.36
CA ARG A 223 26.54 0.46 10.28
C ARG A 223 26.08 0.34 8.83
N ARG A 224 26.75 1.05 7.91
CA ARG A 224 26.49 0.95 6.47
C ARG A 224 26.72 -0.48 5.95
N GLU A 225 27.80 -1.15 6.35
CA GLU A 225 28.10 -2.53 5.98
C GLU A 225 27.03 -3.53 6.47
N LYS A 226 26.60 -3.41 7.72
CA LYS A 226 25.52 -4.27 8.25
C LYS A 226 24.22 -4.06 7.47
N VAL A 227 23.94 -2.83 7.10
CA VAL A 227 22.74 -2.47 6.36
C VAL A 227 22.81 -2.98 4.92
N SER A 228 23.94 -2.81 4.23
CA SER A 228 24.11 -3.33 2.87
C SER A 228 23.96 -4.85 2.82
N ALA A 229 24.43 -5.57 3.84
CA ALA A 229 24.22 -7.00 4.00
C ALA A 229 22.73 -7.35 4.19
N ILE A 230 21.98 -6.55 4.97
CA ILE A 230 20.53 -6.72 5.11
C ILE A 230 19.83 -6.52 3.75
N VAL A 231 20.16 -5.45 3.03
CA VAL A 231 19.59 -5.13 1.71
C VAL A 231 19.86 -6.26 0.72
N HIS A 232 21.11 -6.71 0.58
CA HIS A 232 21.47 -7.84 -0.29
C HIS A 232 20.68 -9.10 0.07
N SER A 233 20.63 -9.46 1.36
CA SER A 233 19.89 -10.64 1.80
C SER A 233 18.37 -10.51 1.59
N ALA A 234 17.85 -9.28 1.55
CA ALA A 234 16.45 -9.00 1.33
C ALA A 234 16.08 -9.12 -0.16
N ILE A 235 16.89 -8.52 -1.04
CA ILE A 235 16.75 -8.65 -2.50
C ILE A 235 16.79 -10.13 -2.89
N GLU A 236 17.80 -10.86 -2.41
CA GLU A 236 17.95 -12.29 -2.71
C GLU A 236 16.75 -13.11 -2.20
N SER A 237 16.23 -12.78 -1.01
CA SER A 237 15.04 -13.44 -0.47
C SER A 237 13.77 -13.17 -1.28
N LEU A 238 13.62 -12.00 -1.89
CA LEU A 238 12.42 -11.62 -2.65
C LEU A 238 12.45 -12.19 -4.07
N ARG A 239 13.64 -12.37 -4.67
CA ARG A 239 13.82 -12.96 -6.00
C ARG A 239 13.73 -14.49 -6.02
N ARG A 240 13.89 -15.16 -4.87
CA ARG A 240 13.77 -16.62 -4.78
C ARG A 240 12.32 -17.08 -5.03
N PRO A 241 12.10 -18.21 -5.73
CA PRO A 241 10.77 -18.72 -5.98
C PRO A 241 10.06 -19.02 -4.66
N PHE A 242 8.76 -18.72 -4.60
CA PHE A 242 7.98 -18.86 -3.38
C PHE A 242 7.96 -20.30 -2.85
N ARG A 243 8.55 -20.49 -1.67
CA ARG A 243 8.43 -21.73 -0.88
C ARG A 243 8.12 -21.38 0.58
N ARG A 244 6.97 -21.83 1.09
CA ARG A 244 6.51 -21.52 2.46
C ARG A 244 7.51 -21.96 3.53
N SER A 245 8.08 -23.15 3.40
CA SER A 245 9.09 -23.68 4.33
C SER A 245 10.37 -22.83 4.35
N SER A 246 10.85 -22.40 3.17
CA SER A 246 12.03 -21.52 3.08
C SER A 246 11.78 -20.17 3.73
N LEU A 247 10.61 -19.57 3.52
CA LEU A 247 10.24 -18.30 4.17
C LEU A 247 10.18 -18.44 5.69
N LEU A 248 9.57 -19.52 6.19
CA LEU A 248 9.51 -19.79 7.63
C LEU A 248 10.92 -20.00 8.22
N LEU A 249 11.78 -20.77 7.55
CA LEU A 249 13.18 -20.96 7.95
C LEU A 249 13.94 -19.63 8.00
N GLN A 250 13.74 -18.76 7.03
CA GLN A 250 14.33 -17.42 7.03
C GLN A 250 13.78 -16.57 8.18
N ALA A 251 12.47 -16.66 8.46
CA ALA A 251 11.79 -15.93 9.53
C ALA A 251 12.17 -16.40 10.95
N LEU A 252 12.74 -17.59 11.11
CA LEU A 252 13.26 -18.07 12.40
C LEU A 252 14.32 -17.12 12.97
N ARG A 253 15.15 -16.50 12.12
CA ARG A 253 16.16 -15.53 12.58
C ARG A 253 15.49 -14.36 13.31
N PRO A 254 15.97 -14.00 14.52
CA PRO A 254 15.43 -12.85 15.23
C PRO A 254 15.62 -11.59 14.38
N TYR A 255 14.72 -10.61 14.53
CA TYR A 255 14.73 -9.32 13.82
C TYR A 255 14.52 -9.37 12.29
N ARG A 256 14.63 -10.52 11.61
CA ARG A 256 14.50 -10.61 10.14
C ARG A 256 13.11 -10.20 9.62
N CYS A 257 12.04 -10.54 10.35
CA CYS A 257 10.68 -10.15 9.97
C CYS A 257 10.48 -8.63 9.99
N SER A 258 10.99 -7.95 11.04
CA SER A 258 10.92 -6.49 11.13
C SER A 258 11.83 -5.83 10.09
N ALA A 259 13.06 -6.34 9.93
CA ALA A 259 13.99 -5.81 8.93
C ALA A 259 13.43 -5.91 7.50
N MET A 260 12.83 -7.04 7.15
CA MET A 260 12.21 -7.22 5.83
C MET A 260 11.00 -6.31 5.63
N ARG A 261 10.14 -6.16 6.64
CA ARG A 261 9.03 -5.21 6.57
C ARG A 261 9.53 -3.77 6.38
N ASP A 262 10.50 -3.35 7.19
CA ASP A 262 11.05 -1.99 7.14
C ASP A 262 11.75 -1.74 5.80
N PHE A 263 12.44 -2.76 5.25
CA PHE A 263 13.00 -2.74 3.90
C PHE A 263 11.90 -2.58 2.83
N ILE A 264 10.86 -3.42 2.86
CA ILE A 264 9.77 -3.37 1.87
C ILE A 264 9.09 -2.00 1.89
N LEU A 265 8.72 -1.50 3.07
CA LEU A 265 8.04 -0.22 3.21
C LEU A 265 8.96 0.95 2.86
N GLY A 266 10.24 0.89 3.24
CA GLY A 266 11.22 1.90 2.89
C GLY A 266 11.43 2.00 1.38
N THR A 267 11.57 0.87 0.70
CA THR A 267 11.81 0.82 -0.75
C THR A 267 10.60 1.26 -1.56
N SER A 268 9.40 0.90 -1.10
CA SER A 268 8.13 1.18 -1.78
C SER A 268 7.49 2.54 -1.44
N GLY A 269 8.13 3.34 -0.57
CA GLY A 269 7.57 4.62 -0.12
C GLY A 269 6.34 4.47 0.78
N GLY A 270 6.15 3.30 1.41
CA GLY A 270 5.04 2.99 2.31
C GLY A 270 3.88 2.22 1.68
N ASP A 271 3.79 2.17 0.34
CA ASP A 271 2.74 1.43 -0.37
C ASP A 271 3.32 0.19 -1.07
N PRO A 272 3.02 -1.03 -0.59
CA PRO A 272 3.57 -2.27 -1.16
C PRO A 272 3.12 -2.53 -2.62
N GLU A 273 2.11 -1.84 -3.14
CA GLU A 273 1.72 -1.94 -4.55
C GLU A 273 2.76 -1.33 -5.50
N ASN A 274 3.62 -0.45 -5.00
CA ASN A 274 4.72 0.15 -5.77
C ASN A 274 5.91 -0.79 -5.94
N MET A 275 5.90 -1.99 -5.33
CA MET A 275 6.92 -2.98 -5.63
C MET A 275 6.82 -3.46 -7.09
N PRO A 276 7.97 -3.71 -7.75
CA PRO A 276 8.05 -4.29 -9.08
C PRO A 276 7.15 -5.53 -9.26
N THR A 277 6.59 -5.70 -10.46
CA THR A 277 5.61 -6.75 -10.77
C THR A 277 6.22 -8.15 -10.97
N ASP A 278 7.53 -8.22 -11.22
CA ASP A 278 8.32 -9.46 -11.23
C ASP A 278 8.39 -10.15 -9.86
N ILE A 279 8.20 -9.38 -8.77
CA ILE A 279 8.22 -9.92 -7.41
C ILE A 279 6.84 -10.47 -7.03
N ASP A 280 6.83 -11.75 -6.64
CA ASP A 280 5.64 -12.41 -6.11
C ASP A 280 5.03 -11.64 -4.93
N ARG A 281 3.72 -11.39 -4.99
CA ARG A 281 2.99 -10.67 -3.92
C ARG A 281 2.79 -11.52 -2.65
N ARG A 282 2.88 -12.85 -2.76
CA ARG A 282 2.71 -13.82 -1.65
C ARG A 282 3.79 -13.69 -0.55
N PRO A 283 5.10 -13.75 -0.85
CA PRO A 283 6.16 -13.52 0.13
C PRO A 283 6.10 -12.08 0.70
N LEU A 284 5.78 -11.08 -0.14
CA LEU A 284 5.61 -9.69 0.28
C LEU A 284 4.58 -9.58 1.40
N LYS A 285 3.39 -10.14 1.18
CA LYS A 285 2.32 -10.20 2.18
C LYS A 285 2.76 -10.92 3.45
N PHE A 286 3.42 -12.08 3.33
CA PHE A 286 3.93 -12.81 4.49
C PHE A 286 4.86 -11.96 5.35
N TRP A 287 5.83 -11.27 4.74
CA TRP A 287 6.78 -10.44 5.48
C TRP A 287 6.14 -9.20 6.09
N LEU A 288 5.22 -8.55 5.38
CA LEU A 288 4.45 -7.42 5.89
C LEU A 288 3.58 -7.81 7.08
N ASP A 289 2.94 -8.98 7.02
CA ASP A 289 2.08 -9.54 8.07
C ASP A 289 2.90 -10.04 9.27
N ALA A 290 4.02 -10.73 9.03
CA ALA A 290 4.89 -11.27 10.08
C ALA A 290 5.68 -10.17 10.81
N GLY A 291 6.09 -9.12 10.09
CA GLY A 291 6.85 -7.99 10.63
C GLY A 291 6.00 -6.94 11.35
N HIS A 292 4.67 -7.00 11.28
CA HIS A 292 3.80 -5.99 11.88
C HIS A 292 3.89 -6.03 13.42
N ARG A 293 4.33 -4.93 14.05
CA ARG A 293 4.62 -4.88 15.50
C ARG A 293 3.40 -5.06 16.41
N TYR A 294 2.21 -4.68 15.94
CA TYR A 294 1.00 -4.59 16.76
C TYR A 294 -0.14 -5.51 16.33
N ARG A 295 -0.22 -5.88 15.04
CA ARG A 295 -1.28 -6.77 14.55
C ARG A 295 -0.88 -8.23 14.76
N VAL A 296 -1.79 -9.04 15.28
CA VAL A 296 -1.66 -10.50 15.32
C VAL A 296 -2.15 -11.03 13.98
N SER A 297 -1.22 -11.58 13.20
CA SER A 297 -1.48 -12.17 11.88
C SER A 297 -1.21 -13.67 11.91
N ALA A 298 -1.81 -14.42 10.98
CA ALA A 298 -1.55 -15.86 10.84
C ALA A 298 -0.06 -16.14 10.55
N ALA A 299 0.59 -15.30 9.75
CA ALA A 299 2.03 -15.40 9.47
C ALA A 299 2.87 -15.24 10.76
N ARG A 300 2.51 -14.30 11.62
CA ARG A 300 3.20 -14.10 12.90
C ARG A 300 2.99 -15.28 13.85
N LEU A 301 1.79 -15.83 13.91
CA LEU A 301 1.49 -17.04 14.67
C LEU A 301 2.38 -18.23 14.22
N GLN A 302 2.51 -18.42 12.90
CA GLN A 302 3.36 -19.46 12.32
C GLN A 302 4.84 -19.28 12.68
N VAL A 303 5.35 -18.04 12.65
CA VAL A 303 6.75 -17.75 13.03
C VAL A 303 7.00 -18.05 14.50
N PHE A 304 6.08 -17.67 15.39
CA PHE A 304 6.22 -17.96 16.83
C PHE A 304 6.11 -19.46 17.11
N ALA A 305 5.19 -20.17 16.45
CA ALA A 305 5.09 -21.62 16.52
C ALA A 305 6.38 -22.31 16.05
N ALA A 306 6.92 -21.90 14.90
CA ALA A 306 8.17 -22.44 14.38
C ALA A 306 9.35 -22.19 15.33
N ARG A 307 9.43 -21.00 15.94
CA ARG A 307 10.45 -20.68 16.96
C ARG A 307 10.29 -21.52 18.23
N SER A 308 9.05 -21.78 18.67
CA SER A 308 8.83 -22.65 19.83
C SER A 308 9.21 -24.10 19.56
N VAL A 309 8.95 -24.61 18.35
CA VAL A 309 9.41 -25.94 17.93
C VAL A 309 10.94 -25.98 17.91
N LEU A 310 11.59 -24.96 17.32
CA LEU A 310 13.05 -24.87 17.31
C LEU A 310 13.62 -24.83 18.74
N ALA A 311 13.08 -23.99 19.62
CA ALA A 311 13.51 -23.90 21.02
C ALA A 311 13.35 -25.24 21.74
N MET A 312 12.24 -25.95 21.52
CA MET A 312 12.01 -27.28 22.08
C MET A 312 13.00 -28.31 21.54
N THR A 313 13.29 -28.31 20.24
CA THR A 313 14.28 -29.23 19.64
C THR A 313 15.70 -28.97 20.17
N ILE A 314 16.10 -27.70 20.32
CA ILE A 314 17.39 -27.33 20.93
C ILE A 314 17.43 -27.80 22.38
N ALA A 315 16.36 -27.58 23.15
CA ALA A 315 16.27 -28.00 24.54
C ALA A 315 16.41 -29.52 24.70
N LEU A 316 15.72 -30.29 23.86
CA LEU A 316 15.79 -31.75 23.84
C LEU A 316 17.19 -32.23 23.47
N LEU A 317 17.85 -31.58 22.51
CA LEU A 317 19.22 -31.90 22.12
C LEU A 317 20.22 -31.60 23.24
N VAL A 318 20.11 -30.43 23.89
CA VAL A 318 20.96 -30.06 25.04
C VAL A 318 20.75 -31.03 26.20
N TYR A 319 19.50 -31.40 26.49
CA TYR A 319 19.19 -32.40 27.51
C TYR A 319 19.75 -33.77 27.15
N GLY A 320 19.56 -34.23 25.91
CA GLY A 320 20.06 -35.51 25.42
C GLY A 320 21.59 -35.61 25.45
N VAL A 321 22.31 -34.56 25.05
CA VAL A 321 23.77 -34.48 25.17
C VAL A 321 24.20 -34.50 26.63
N GLY A 322 23.50 -33.75 27.50
CA GLY A 322 23.77 -33.77 28.94
C GLY A 322 23.62 -35.16 29.57
N VAL A 323 22.64 -35.95 29.12
CA VAL A 323 22.47 -37.35 29.54
C VAL A 323 23.56 -38.25 28.96
N LEU A 324 23.91 -38.09 27.67
CA LEU A 324 24.93 -38.90 27.00
C LEU A 324 26.34 -38.67 27.55
N LEU A 325 26.67 -37.45 27.97
CA LEU A 325 27.93 -37.15 28.66
C LEU A 325 27.95 -37.69 30.10
N ASN A 326 26.79 -38.08 30.65
CA ASN A 326 26.61 -38.55 32.02
C ASN A 326 26.30 -40.07 32.08
N GLN A 327 27.08 -40.89 31.36
CA GLN A 327 26.91 -42.34 31.34
C GLN A 327 27.28 -42.99 32.70
N PRO A 328 26.51 -43.98 33.18
CA PRO A 328 26.50 -44.44 34.57
C PRO A 328 27.57 -45.50 34.91
N ALA A 329 28.83 -45.31 34.50
CA ALA A 329 29.92 -45.95 35.24
C ALA A 329 30.09 -45.32 36.64
N PHE A 330 29.57 -44.11 36.83
CA PHE A 330 29.61 -43.33 38.07
C PHE A 330 28.22 -42.68 38.25
N GLY A 331 27.62 -42.80 39.43
CA GLY A 331 26.20 -42.50 39.68
C GLY A 331 25.69 -41.10 39.28
N PHE A 332 24.36 -40.95 39.22
CA PHE A 332 23.71 -39.68 38.88
C PHE A 332 24.04 -38.57 39.88
N ASP A 333 25.00 -37.73 39.50
CA ASP A 333 25.39 -36.54 40.25
C ASP A 333 24.19 -35.55 40.35
N PRO A 334 23.84 -35.00 41.54
CA PRO A 334 22.83 -33.96 41.68
C PRO A 334 22.98 -32.78 40.70
N ALA A 335 24.20 -32.49 40.22
CA ALA A 335 24.48 -31.46 39.23
C ALA A 335 23.64 -31.61 37.93
N VAL A 336 23.51 -32.83 37.38
CA VAL A 336 22.77 -33.07 36.12
C VAL A 336 21.26 -32.84 36.30
N ARG A 337 20.72 -33.12 37.49
CA ARG A 337 19.32 -32.82 37.83
C ARG A 337 19.06 -31.31 37.86
N HIS A 338 20.02 -30.52 38.36
CA HIS A 338 19.92 -29.07 38.34
C HIS A 338 20.01 -28.51 36.92
N VAL A 339 20.91 -29.03 36.08
CA VAL A 339 21.02 -28.65 34.67
C VAL A 339 19.73 -28.97 33.91
N GLY A 340 19.16 -30.17 34.08
CA GLY A 340 17.89 -30.55 33.47
C GLY A 340 16.72 -29.64 33.88
N LYS A 341 16.61 -29.32 35.17
CA LYS A 341 15.62 -28.35 35.66
C LYS A 341 15.79 -26.97 35.02
N LEU A 342 17.04 -26.49 34.91
CA LEU A 342 17.34 -25.20 34.30
C LEU A 342 16.97 -25.18 32.80
N VAL A 343 17.29 -26.24 32.05
CA VAL A 343 16.91 -26.38 30.63
C VAL A 343 15.38 -26.34 30.46
N VAL A 344 14.64 -27.05 31.32
CA VAL A 344 13.16 -27.04 31.27
C VAL A 344 12.61 -25.65 31.59
N VAL A 345 13.11 -24.98 32.63
CA VAL A 345 12.67 -23.63 33.01
C VAL A 345 12.99 -22.63 31.90
N CYS A 346 14.22 -22.62 31.38
CA CYS A 346 14.63 -21.72 30.31
C CYS A 346 13.80 -21.94 29.04
N THR A 347 13.56 -23.18 28.64
CA THR A 347 12.74 -23.50 27.46
C THR A 347 11.30 -23.06 27.65
N THR A 348 10.74 -23.30 28.84
CA THR A 348 9.38 -22.87 29.19
C THR A 348 9.26 -21.35 29.12
N VAL A 349 10.22 -20.60 29.65
CA VAL A 349 10.24 -19.13 29.57
C VAL A 349 10.41 -18.65 28.13
N LEU A 350 11.33 -19.26 27.36
CA LEU A 350 11.58 -18.91 25.96
C LEU A 350 10.37 -19.14 25.05
N ILE A 351 9.51 -20.10 25.39
CA ILE A 351 8.26 -20.37 24.66
C ILE A 351 7.12 -19.52 25.22
N ALA A 352 6.87 -19.56 26.53
CA ALA A 352 5.70 -18.93 27.15
C ALA A 352 5.72 -17.41 27.04
N LEU A 353 6.88 -16.75 27.20
CA LEU A 353 6.96 -15.29 27.21
C LEU A 353 6.60 -14.67 25.84
N PRO A 354 7.13 -15.13 24.69
CA PRO A 354 6.70 -14.66 23.38
C PRO A 354 5.21 -14.90 23.09
N TRP A 355 4.67 -16.07 23.47
CA TRP A 355 3.26 -16.41 23.29
C TRP A 355 2.33 -15.56 24.14
N PHE A 356 2.67 -15.34 25.41
CA PHE A 356 1.98 -14.42 26.29
C PHE A 356 1.95 -13.00 25.70
N TRP A 357 3.10 -12.53 25.22
CA TRP A 357 3.18 -11.21 24.60
C TRP A 357 2.35 -11.10 23.32
N LEU A 358 2.32 -12.14 22.48
CA LEU A 358 1.49 -12.18 21.28
C LEU A 358 -0.01 -12.14 21.62
N ALA A 359 -0.44 -12.93 22.61
CA ALA A 359 -1.81 -12.94 23.09
C ALA A 359 -2.22 -11.59 23.68
N TRP A 360 -1.34 -10.98 24.50
CA TRP A 360 -1.55 -9.64 25.05
C TRP A 360 -1.74 -8.61 23.94
N GLN A 361 -0.88 -8.61 22.90
CA GLN A 361 -1.01 -7.70 21.77
C GLN A 361 -2.32 -7.87 21.01
N GLY A 362 -2.79 -9.10 20.84
CA GLY A 362 -4.08 -9.39 20.21
C GLY A 362 -5.25 -8.82 21.01
N LEU A 363 -5.29 -9.12 22.31
CA LEU A 363 -6.33 -8.64 23.23
C LEU A 363 -6.39 -7.11 23.28
N ASP A 364 -5.22 -6.50 23.35
CA ASP A 364 -5.03 -5.07 23.42
C ASP A 364 -5.49 -4.34 22.14
N GLN A 365 -5.13 -4.85 20.96
CA GLN A 365 -5.63 -4.31 19.70
C GLN A 365 -7.14 -4.47 19.60
N TRP A 366 -7.66 -5.64 19.96
CA TRP A 366 -9.09 -5.93 19.93
C TRP A 366 -9.90 -4.93 20.78
N GLN A 367 -9.36 -4.50 21.93
CA GLN A 367 -9.98 -3.50 22.81
C GLN A 367 -9.82 -2.05 22.34
N ILE A 368 -8.71 -1.70 21.69
CA ILE A 368 -8.38 -0.30 21.34
C ILE A 368 -8.93 0.10 19.97
N GLN A 369 -9.21 -0.86 19.08
CA GLN A 369 -9.59 -0.56 17.70
C GLN A 369 -10.69 0.52 17.60
N PRO A 370 -10.55 1.51 16.70
CA PRO A 370 -11.52 2.58 16.48
C PRO A 370 -12.91 2.07 16.14
N GLU A 371 -13.94 2.56 16.84
CA GLU A 371 -15.32 2.06 16.69
C GLU A 371 -15.84 1.97 15.24
N PRO A 372 -15.51 2.83 14.26
CA PRO A 372 -16.00 2.60 12.89
C PRO A 372 -15.51 1.31 12.21
N LEU A 373 -14.43 0.66 12.69
CA LEU A 373 -13.88 -0.55 12.08
C LEU A 373 -14.61 -1.82 12.56
N PRO A 374 -14.92 -2.79 11.68
CA PRO A 374 -15.57 -4.04 12.07
C PRO A 374 -14.63 -4.91 12.91
N VAL A 375 -15.17 -5.53 13.97
CA VAL A 375 -14.43 -6.41 14.89
C VAL A 375 -15.21 -7.69 15.17
N GLN A 376 -14.50 -8.80 15.32
CA GLN A 376 -15.09 -10.07 15.76
C GLN A 376 -15.62 -9.92 17.19
N TRP A 377 -16.91 -10.24 17.38
CA TRP A 377 -17.65 -10.19 18.65
C TRP A 377 -17.68 -8.79 19.30
N PRO A 378 -18.41 -7.83 18.69
CA PRO A 378 -18.42 -6.44 19.15
C PRO A 378 -19.04 -6.29 20.55
N TRP A 379 -20.06 -7.08 20.89
CA TRP A 379 -20.68 -7.08 22.22
C TRP A 379 -19.70 -7.58 23.30
N LEU A 380 -18.92 -8.62 23.00
CA LEU A 380 -17.93 -9.15 23.92
C LEU A 380 -16.83 -8.11 24.17
N CYS A 381 -16.41 -7.38 23.13
CA CYS A 381 -15.44 -6.29 23.26
C CYS A 381 -15.91 -5.20 24.26
N LEU A 382 -17.22 -4.91 24.29
CA LEU A 382 -17.80 -3.94 25.23
C LEU A 382 -17.87 -4.48 26.67
N ILE A 383 -18.32 -5.71 26.86
CA ILE A 383 -18.58 -6.31 28.18
C ILE A 383 -17.31 -6.93 28.80
N PHE A 384 -16.23 -7.11 28.02
CA PHE A 384 -15.01 -7.78 28.48
C PHE A 384 -14.41 -7.15 29.75
N ILE A 385 -14.25 -5.81 29.78
CA ILE A 385 -13.66 -5.10 30.92
C ILE A 385 -14.51 -5.25 32.19
N PRO A 386 -15.84 -4.98 32.19
CA PRO A 386 -16.65 -5.16 33.39
C PRO A 386 -16.73 -6.63 33.84
N LEU A 387 -16.78 -7.58 32.90
CA LEU A 387 -16.76 -9.01 33.24
C LEU A 387 -15.45 -9.42 33.89
N LEU A 388 -14.31 -8.93 33.38
CA LEU A 388 -12.99 -9.18 33.94
C LEU A 388 -12.85 -8.57 35.35
N SER A 389 -13.36 -7.36 35.57
CA SER A 389 -13.41 -6.71 36.88
C SER A 389 -14.25 -7.52 37.88
N MET A 390 -15.44 -7.96 37.45
CA MET A 390 -16.34 -8.78 38.29
C MET A 390 -15.69 -10.12 38.68
N ALA A 391 -15.09 -10.81 37.71
CA ALA A 391 -14.38 -12.07 37.96
C ALA A 391 -13.17 -11.88 38.89
N GLY A 392 -12.42 -10.78 38.72
CA GLY A 392 -11.29 -10.43 39.59
C GLY A 392 -11.70 -10.22 41.04
N VAL A 393 -12.79 -9.46 41.28
CA VAL A 393 -13.34 -9.27 42.64
C VAL A 393 -13.84 -10.59 43.22
N ALA A 394 -14.58 -11.40 42.45
CA ALA A 394 -15.09 -12.69 42.92
C ALA A 394 -13.95 -13.62 43.37
N LEU A 395 -12.87 -13.74 42.57
CA LEU A 395 -11.70 -14.55 42.93
C LEU A 395 -10.97 -14.02 44.17
N SER A 396 -10.90 -12.69 44.34
CA SER A 396 -10.34 -12.07 45.55
C SER A 396 -11.18 -12.36 46.79
N LEU A 397 -12.51 -12.37 46.67
CA LEU A 397 -13.43 -12.68 47.78
C LEU A 397 -13.42 -14.17 48.15
N LEU A 398 -13.19 -15.06 47.18
CA LEU A 398 -13.04 -16.51 47.38
C LEU A 398 -11.69 -16.90 48.03
N GLY A 399 -10.87 -15.94 48.43
CA GLY A 399 -9.57 -16.19 49.07
C GLY A 399 -8.46 -16.59 48.09
N VAL A 400 -8.72 -16.61 46.79
CA VAL A 400 -7.74 -16.97 45.76
C VAL A 400 -7.11 -15.72 45.13
N ALA A 401 -6.67 -14.81 45.99
CA ALA A 401 -6.19 -13.48 45.62
C ALA A 401 -4.98 -13.49 44.65
N ALA A 402 -4.20 -14.57 44.64
CA ALA A 402 -3.11 -14.80 43.70
C ALA A 402 -3.55 -14.73 42.22
N PHE A 403 -4.81 -15.07 41.92
CA PHE A 403 -5.37 -14.97 40.57
C PHE A 403 -6.29 -13.75 40.38
N GLY A 404 -6.96 -13.28 41.45
CA GLY A 404 -7.84 -12.11 41.39
C GLY A 404 -7.11 -10.79 41.11
N LEU A 405 -5.99 -10.54 41.79
CA LEU A 405 -5.22 -9.30 41.63
C LEU A 405 -4.64 -9.11 40.20
N PRO A 406 -4.02 -10.11 39.56
CA PRO A 406 -3.58 -9.99 38.17
C PRO A 406 -4.73 -9.72 37.19
N LEU A 407 -5.92 -10.31 37.44
CA LEU A 407 -7.11 -10.08 36.61
C LEU A 407 -7.59 -8.63 36.70
N LEU A 408 -7.62 -8.08 37.92
CA LEU A 408 -7.98 -6.68 38.15
C LEU A 408 -6.94 -5.72 37.56
N ALA A 409 -5.64 -6.04 37.71
CA ALA A 409 -4.57 -5.26 37.07
C ALA A 409 -4.72 -5.26 35.55
N LEU A 410 -5.00 -6.42 34.93
CA LEU A 410 -5.30 -6.53 33.50
C LEU A 410 -6.50 -5.65 33.10
N ALA A 411 -7.59 -5.68 33.86
CA ALA A 411 -8.77 -4.85 33.61
C ALA A 411 -8.45 -3.35 33.65
N CYS A 412 -7.73 -2.90 34.69
CA CYS A 412 -7.27 -1.52 34.83
C CYS A 412 -6.37 -1.07 33.67
N ILE A 413 -5.39 -1.90 33.26
CA ILE A 413 -4.49 -1.57 32.16
C ILE A 413 -5.25 -1.43 30.84
N LEU A 414 -6.17 -2.35 30.55
CA LEU A 414 -6.98 -2.31 29.32
C LEU A 414 -7.90 -1.08 29.32
N ALA A 415 -8.60 -0.80 30.43
CA ALA A 415 -9.48 0.36 30.56
C ALA A 415 -8.73 1.68 30.41
N LEU A 416 -7.61 1.84 31.13
CA LEU A 416 -6.77 3.04 31.05
C LEU A 416 -6.23 3.23 29.64
N ARG A 417 -5.79 2.16 28.98
CA ARG A 417 -5.21 2.28 27.63
C ARG A 417 -6.27 2.60 26.58
N ARG A 418 -7.43 1.96 26.65
CA ARG A 418 -8.58 2.27 25.81
C ARG A 418 -8.94 3.76 25.93
N PHE A 419 -9.05 4.26 27.16
CA PHE A 419 -9.31 5.68 27.46
C PHE A 419 -8.22 6.62 26.93
N LEU A 420 -6.94 6.32 27.17
CA LEU A 420 -5.83 7.19 26.76
C LEU A 420 -5.64 7.27 25.23
N VAL A 421 -5.74 6.13 24.53
CA VAL A 421 -5.53 6.10 23.07
C VAL A 421 -6.66 6.83 22.34
N ARG A 422 -7.90 6.65 22.79
CA ARG A 422 -9.08 7.29 22.19
C ARG A 422 -9.14 8.80 22.49
N ARG A 423 -8.77 9.23 23.69
CA ARG A 423 -8.77 10.65 24.08
C ARG A 423 -7.66 11.49 23.42
N ARG A 424 -6.52 10.89 23.08
CA ARG A 424 -5.34 11.61 22.52
C ARG A 424 -5.21 11.52 21.00
N GLY A 425 -6.27 11.16 20.28
CA GLY A 425 -6.26 11.13 18.81
C GLY A 425 -5.20 10.20 18.21
N GLY A 426 -4.91 9.06 18.86
CA GLY A 426 -4.03 8.03 18.29
C GLY A 426 -2.52 8.24 18.47
N ARG A 427 -2.04 9.25 19.22
CA ARG A 427 -0.62 9.31 19.61
C ARG A 427 -0.29 8.21 20.62
N ALA A 428 0.12 7.06 20.10
CA ALA A 428 0.54 5.92 20.89
C ALA A 428 1.86 6.24 21.60
N ILE A 429 1.79 6.67 22.86
CA ILE A 429 2.97 6.61 23.74
C ILE A 429 3.42 5.16 23.74
N SER A 430 4.72 4.94 23.46
CA SER A 430 5.37 3.63 23.62
C SER A 430 5.36 3.26 25.10
N THR A 431 4.21 2.76 25.55
CA THR A 431 3.92 2.37 26.94
C THR A 431 4.58 1.05 27.29
N TYR A 432 5.49 0.54 26.45
CA TYR A 432 6.14 -0.76 26.63
C TYR A 432 6.74 -0.91 28.03
N TRP A 433 7.50 0.10 28.49
CA TRP A 433 8.13 0.09 29.81
C TRP A 433 7.13 0.25 30.96
N ILE A 434 6.06 1.03 30.76
CA ILE A 434 4.97 1.15 31.74
C ILE A 434 4.21 -0.19 31.88
N ARG A 435 4.01 -0.92 30.78
CA ARG A 435 3.35 -2.25 30.77
C ARG A 435 4.19 -3.29 31.52
N VAL A 436 5.49 -3.30 31.28
CA VAL A 436 6.42 -4.21 31.95
C VAL A 436 6.52 -3.87 33.44
N ALA A 437 6.62 -2.58 33.79
CA ALA A 437 6.66 -2.15 35.19
C ALA A 437 5.38 -2.51 35.95
N ILE A 438 4.19 -2.28 35.39
CA ILE A 438 2.92 -2.63 36.07
C ILE A 438 2.78 -4.13 36.24
N TRP A 439 3.16 -4.95 35.24
CA TRP A 439 3.12 -6.42 35.38
C TRP A 439 4.11 -6.93 36.42
N ILE A 440 5.34 -6.40 36.43
CA ILE A 440 6.35 -6.76 37.44
C ILE A 440 5.86 -6.36 38.83
N ILE A 441 5.30 -5.16 38.99
CA ILE A 441 4.78 -4.69 40.27
C ILE A 441 3.57 -5.54 40.69
N ALA A 442 2.60 -5.78 39.80
CA ALA A 442 1.41 -6.57 40.12
C ALA A 442 1.75 -8.00 40.53
N VAL A 443 2.66 -8.68 39.82
CA VAL A 443 3.06 -10.06 40.11
C VAL A 443 3.91 -10.14 41.38
N ASN A 444 4.87 -9.22 41.54
CA ASN A 444 5.84 -9.27 42.66
C ASN A 444 5.21 -8.78 43.98
N TYR A 445 4.25 -7.84 43.92
CA TYR A 445 3.56 -7.35 45.11
C TYR A 445 2.26 -8.07 45.42
N ALA A 446 1.68 -8.90 44.55
CA ALA A 446 0.46 -9.66 44.87
C ALA A 446 0.64 -10.56 46.12
N ALA A 447 1.79 -11.22 46.26
CA ALA A 447 2.09 -12.05 47.43
C ALA A 447 2.30 -11.21 48.71
N ARG A 448 2.93 -10.03 48.61
CA ARG A 448 3.15 -9.12 49.75
C ARG A 448 1.88 -8.36 50.17
N LEU A 449 1.04 -7.97 49.22
CA LEU A 449 -0.26 -7.34 49.51
C LEU A 449 -1.25 -8.34 50.12
N ALA A 450 -1.13 -9.61 49.75
CA ALA A 450 -1.91 -10.67 50.39
C ALA A 450 -1.61 -10.83 51.88
N SER A 451 -0.35 -10.62 52.30
CA SER A 451 0.01 -10.63 53.71
C SER A 451 -0.47 -9.41 54.52
N LEU A 452 -1.02 -8.37 53.88
CA LEU A 452 -1.38 -7.11 54.55
C LEU A 452 -2.87 -6.98 54.93
N HIS A 453 -3.71 -8.00 54.70
CA HIS A 453 -5.18 -7.96 54.95
C HIS A 453 -5.96 -6.79 54.31
N LEU A 454 -5.33 -5.96 53.46
CA LEU A 454 -5.95 -4.83 52.74
C LEU A 454 -6.63 -5.25 51.42
N LEU A 455 -6.46 -6.51 51.01
CA LEU A 455 -7.07 -7.14 49.84
C LEU A 455 -8.58 -6.86 49.65
N PRO A 456 -9.45 -7.01 50.66
CA PRO A 456 -10.90 -6.81 50.48
C PRO A 456 -11.28 -5.37 50.17
N ILE A 457 -10.40 -4.39 50.42
CA ILE A 457 -10.63 -2.97 50.10
C ILE A 457 -10.01 -2.63 48.73
N LEU A 458 -8.82 -3.15 48.45
CA LEU A 458 -8.09 -2.83 47.23
C LEU A 458 -8.70 -3.47 45.97
N ALA A 459 -9.23 -4.69 46.08
CA ALA A 459 -9.87 -5.37 44.96
C ALA A 459 -11.10 -4.62 44.40
N PRO A 460 -12.11 -4.24 45.21
CA PRO A 460 -13.25 -3.46 44.72
C PRO A 460 -12.86 -2.06 44.28
N ALA A 461 -11.88 -1.42 44.94
CA ALA A 461 -11.38 -0.11 44.50
C ALA A 461 -10.77 -0.16 43.09
N ALA A 462 -9.96 -1.18 42.79
CA ALA A 462 -9.41 -1.38 41.45
C ALA A 462 -10.50 -1.65 40.40
N ALA A 463 -11.48 -2.49 40.73
CA ALA A 463 -12.63 -2.74 39.86
C ALA A 463 -13.44 -1.46 39.56
N LEU A 464 -13.67 -0.62 40.58
CA LEU A 464 -14.36 0.66 40.43
C LEU A 464 -13.58 1.60 39.49
N ILE A 465 -12.25 1.70 39.64
CA ILE A 465 -11.40 2.50 38.76
C ILE A 465 -11.48 2.00 37.30
N ALA A 466 -11.39 0.69 37.08
CA ALA A 466 -11.51 0.12 35.74
C ALA A 466 -12.88 0.40 35.10
N CYS A 467 -13.97 0.18 35.85
CA CYS A 467 -15.33 0.39 35.37
C CYS A 467 -15.67 1.87 35.15
N THR A 468 -15.16 2.79 35.97
CA THR A 468 -15.35 4.23 35.76
C THR A 468 -14.61 4.72 34.51
N LEU A 469 -13.36 4.32 34.31
CA LEU A 469 -12.60 4.64 33.08
C LEU A 469 -13.31 4.09 31.83
N TRP A 470 -13.80 2.84 31.90
CA TRP A 470 -14.57 2.22 30.84
C TRP A 470 -15.90 2.96 30.57
N GLY A 471 -16.65 3.30 31.62
CA GLY A 471 -17.95 3.98 31.50
C GLY A 471 -17.81 5.39 30.93
N VAL A 472 -16.78 6.14 31.32
CA VAL A 472 -16.48 7.46 30.76
C VAL A 472 -16.10 7.35 29.27
N ASP A 473 -15.27 6.37 28.89
CA ASP A 473 -14.92 6.11 27.48
C ASP A 473 -16.16 5.80 26.63
N LEU A 474 -17.04 4.93 27.15
CA LEU A 474 -18.28 4.53 26.47
C LEU A 474 -19.24 5.72 26.30
N TRP A 475 -19.36 6.57 27.33
CA TRP A 475 -20.21 7.74 27.29
C TRP A 475 -19.73 8.78 26.26
N GLN A 476 -18.41 8.98 26.14
CA GLN A 476 -17.81 9.88 25.15
C GLN A 476 -18.03 9.40 23.71
N HIS A 477 -17.99 8.08 23.46
CA HIS A 477 -18.10 7.51 22.12
C HIS A 477 -19.48 6.94 21.79
N ARG A 478 -20.50 7.22 22.61
CA ARG A 478 -21.87 6.66 22.52
C ARG A 478 -22.55 6.77 21.13
N TYR A 479 -22.12 7.73 20.32
CA TYR A 479 -22.66 7.99 18.98
C TYR A 479 -21.98 7.17 17.88
N ALA A 480 -20.77 6.63 18.13
CA ALA A 480 -19.99 5.87 17.17
C ALA A 480 -19.96 4.35 17.46
N LEU A 481 -20.77 3.88 18.41
CA LEU A 481 -20.76 2.50 18.89
C LEU A 481 -21.09 1.52 17.76
N ARG A 482 -20.14 0.61 17.49
CA ARG A 482 -20.26 -0.51 16.53
C ARG A 482 -21.56 -1.29 16.62
N VAL A 483 -22.05 -1.51 17.83
CA VAL A 483 -23.22 -2.35 18.09
C VAL A 483 -24.51 -1.71 17.57
N ARG A 484 -24.55 -0.38 17.37
CA ARG A 484 -25.70 0.30 16.76
C ARG A 484 -25.75 0.19 15.23
N ASN A 485 -24.62 -0.05 14.59
CA ASN A 485 -24.51 -0.12 13.11
C ASN A 485 -24.50 -1.57 12.59
N ALA A 486 -24.53 -2.57 13.47
CA ALA A 486 -24.54 -3.99 13.14
C ALA A 486 -25.93 -4.64 13.26
N ALA A 487 -26.93 -3.86 13.71
CA ALA A 487 -28.35 -4.17 13.63
C ALA A 487 -28.93 -3.37 12.45
#